data_AF-A0A6M1ZR20-F1
#
_entry.id   AF-A0A6M1ZR20-F1
#
_cell.length_a   1.000
_cell.length_b   1.000
_cell.length_c   1.000
_cell.angle_alpha   90.00
_cell.angle_beta   90.00
_cell.angle_gamma   90.00
#
_symmetry.space_group_name_H-M   'P 1'
#
loop_
_entity.id
_entity.type
_entity.pdbx_description
1 polymer ?
#
loop_
_entity_poly.entity_id
_entity_poly.type
_entity_poly.pdbx_seq_one_letter_code
_entity_poly.pdbx_strand_id
1 'polypeptide(L)'
;MIPDSLRTLLYPLGLIASILFTLRFMVQWIRSERKKESHVTSIFWVFSLIGNTILATHALFQLQYPLALIQTINAVISWRNLNLMSSHSRSFRWTLTTMILGAGMITLLFFAQGTTEWMRPPTMPWTGEHAPHASLPWHLLGFAGMIFFASRFWIQWWQAEQHKKSSLSPAFWWISLIGGTLSTLYFLRLHDLVNILGYSTGLIPYLRNLMLLKQTKTAPKTQNNIYFVAGEQSGDLLGEKLIKALQEGEYYGVGGKEMRAAGLKCNLPMEKLQTMGFIEVIKAAPRLFATFRKIKREILELQPKGVVFIDYPDFNMRLAKALRKKGYTGKLIHYVCPSVWAWRKARIKDLTQTLDLLLTILPFEKNCFSHTQLPVTYIGHPLVAAIDHHAYDPDWNPEGKKYLSIFPGSRPSEIALNLPLQLQAAKPFADELPLAISVAHPDLEQPIREILAKTVLKATLVPNHHRYELMRDSHVALA
;
A
#
# COMPACT_ATOMS: atom_id res chain seq x y z
N MET A 1 1.52 32.16 53.54
CA MET A 1 0.92 30.87 53.14
C MET A 1 -0.48 31.10 52.60
N ILE A 2 -0.85 30.43 51.51
CA ILE A 2 -2.21 30.48 50.94
C ILE A 2 -3.16 29.68 51.86
N PRO A 3 -4.22 30.30 52.41
CA PRO A 3 -5.17 29.62 53.32
C PRO A 3 -5.90 28.45 52.65
N ASP A 4 -6.22 27.40 53.41
CA ASP A 4 -6.95 26.23 52.89
C ASP A 4 -8.37 26.55 52.42
N SER A 5 -9.00 27.59 52.98
CA SER A 5 -10.29 28.13 52.51
C SER A 5 -10.21 28.64 51.07
N LEU A 6 -9.13 29.37 50.73
CA LEU A 6 -8.90 29.89 49.39
C LEU A 6 -8.57 28.76 48.39
N ARG A 7 -7.84 27.72 48.83
CA ARG A 7 -7.55 26.54 48.00
C ARG A 7 -8.80 25.76 47.64
N THR A 8 -9.71 25.63 48.60
CA THR A 8 -11.01 24.98 48.42
C THR A 8 -11.88 25.77 47.44
N LEU A 9 -11.94 27.11 47.62
CA LEU A 9 -12.68 28.01 46.74
C LEU A 9 -12.18 27.94 45.28
N LEU A 10 -10.87 27.82 45.08
CA LEU A 10 -10.23 27.79 43.76
C LEU A 10 -10.07 26.39 43.17
N TYR A 11 -10.48 25.33 43.89
CA TYR A 11 -10.44 23.95 43.39
C TYR A 11 -11.18 23.78 42.03
N PRO A 12 -12.37 24.38 41.80
CA PRO A 12 -13.10 24.25 40.53
C PRO A 12 -12.33 24.73 39.29
N LEU A 13 -11.28 25.57 39.43
CA LEU A 13 -10.43 25.94 38.28
C LEU A 13 -9.81 24.72 37.59
N GLY A 14 -9.43 23.70 38.37
CA GLY A 14 -8.92 22.45 37.83
C GLY A 14 -9.95 21.74 36.95
N LEU A 15 -11.23 21.73 37.35
CA LEU A 15 -12.31 21.13 36.58
C LEU A 15 -12.54 21.86 35.25
N ILE A 16 -12.45 23.20 35.26
CA ILE A 16 -12.54 24.02 34.04
C ILE A 16 -11.41 23.65 33.06
N ALA A 17 -10.19 23.47 33.56
CA ALA A 17 -9.07 23.01 32.71
C ALA A 17 -9.35 21.62 32.11
N SER A 18 -9.87 20.68 32.89
CA SER A 18 -10.25 19.34 32.41
C SER A 18 -11.35 19.38 31.34
N ILE A 19 -12.32 20.29 31.46
CA ILE A 19 -13.34 20.53 30.43
C ILE A 19 -12.68 21.02 29.13
N LEU A 20 -11.78 22.00 29.21
CA LEU A 20 -11.07 22.52 28.03
C LEU A 20 -10.22 21.44 27.34
N PHE A 21 -9.55 20.59 28.12
CA PHE A 21 -8.80 19.46 27.57
C PHE A 21 -9.70 18.41 26.92
N THR A 22 -10.92 18.23 27.42
CA THR A 22 -11.91 17.35 26.78
C THR A 22 -12.40 17.96 25.47
N LEU A 23 -12.77 19.24 25.48
CA LEU A 23 -13.27 19.97 24.32
C LEU A 23 -12.25 19.99 23.17
N ARG A 24 -10.95 20.18 23.45
CA ARG A 24 -9.93 20.11 22.37
C ARG A 24 -9.94 18.76 21.66
N PHE A 25 -10.08 17.66 22.38
CA PHE A 25 -10.07 16.32 21.79
C PHE A 25 -11.36 16.05 21.03
N MET A 26 -12.51 16.51 21.54
CA MET A 26 -13.77 16.41 20.79
C MET A 26 -13.69 17.18 19.46
N VAL A 27 -13.18 18.42 19.48
CA VAL A 27 -13.02 19.21 18.25
C VAL A 27 -12.06 18.54 17.28
N GLN A 28 -10.91 18.05 17.76
CA GLN A 28 -9.94 17.33 16.93
C GLN A 28 -10.54 16.05 16.34
N TRP A 29 -11.27 15.29 17.15
CA TRP A 29 -11.88 14.03 16.72
C TRP A 29 -12.94 14.28 15.65
N ILE A 30 -13.89 15.19 15.87
CA ILE A 30 -14.95 15.53 14.90
C ILE A 30 -14.33 15.98 13.57
N ARG A 31 -13.29 16.83 13.60
CA ARG A 31 -12.64 17.28 12.37
C ARG A 31 -11.85 16.17 11.67
N SER A 32 -11.20 15.30 12.43
CA SER A 32 -10.42 14.19 11.89
C SER A 32 -11.31 13.12 11.24
N GLU A 33 -12.47 12.81 11.83
CA GLU A 33 -13.46 11.90 11.23
C GLU A 33 -14.01 12.46 9.92
N ARG A 34 -14.34 13.76 9.87
CA ARG A 34 -14.81 14.40 8.63
C ARG A 34 -13.78 14.35 7.50
N LYS A 35 -12.49 14.50 7.82
CA LYS A 35 -11.40 14.52 6.82
C LYS A 35 -10.77 13.15 6.57
N LYS A 36 -11.11 12.12 7.34
CA LYS A 36 -10.48 10.78 7.33
C LYS A 36 -8.94 10.83 7.48
N GLU A 37 -8.43 11.86 8.14
CA GLU A 37 -7.00 12.05 8.44
C GLU A 37 -6.86 12.66 9.84
N SER A 38 -5.73 12.42 10.51
CA SER A 38 -5.43 13.05 11.81
C SER A 38 -5.19 14.55 11.59
N HIS A 39 -6.19 15.37 11.90
CA HIS A 39 -6.16 16.81 11.63
C HIS A 39 -6.22 17.61 12.92
N VAL A 40 -5.16 18.37 13.22
CA VAL A 40 -5.11 19.30 14.36
C VAL A 40 -5.52 20.69 13.92
N THR A 41 -6.41 21.30 14.69
CA THR A 41 -7.00 22.60 14.36
C THR A 41 -6.41 23.71 15.23
N SER A 42 -6.50 24.97 14.82
CA SER A 42 -6.08 26.09 15.68
C SER A 42 -6.86 26.09 17.01
N ILE A 43 -8.15 25.75 16.97
CA ILE A 43 -9.01 25.64 18.17
C ILE A 43 -8.47 24.62 19.18
N PHE A 44 -7.92 23.49 18.70
CA PHE A 44 -7.28 22.50 19.57
C PHE A 44 -6.16 23.13 20.41
N TRP A 45 -5.34 23.99 19.79
CA TRP A 45 -4.22 24.64 20.47
C TRP A 45 -4.67 25.82 21.35
N VAL A 46 -5.74 26.54 20.97
CA VAL A 46 -6.34 27.58 21.84
C VAL A 46 -6.84 26.96 23.14
N PHE A 47 -7.64 25.90 23.06
CA PHE A 47 -8.12 25.20 24.26
C PHE A 47 -6.97 24.57 25.05
N SER A 48 -5.93 24.06 24.38
CA SER A 48 -4.73 23.56 25.06
C SER A 48 -4.00 24.66 25.83
N LEU A 49 -3.81 25.83 25.23
CA LEU A 49 -3.15 26.97 25.87
C LEU A 49 -3.91 27.41 27.12
N ILE A 50 -5.21 27.68 26.98
CA ILE A 50 -6.06 28.12 28.10
C ILE A 50 -6.10 27.06 29.19
N GLY A 51 -6.32 25.79 28.84
CA GLY A 51 -6.38 24.69 29.79
C GLY A 51 -5.07 24.50 30.56
N ASN A 52 -3.92 24.56 29.87
CA ASN A 52 -2.60 24.45 30.50
C ASN A 52 -2.35 25.62 31.46
N THR A 53 -2.70 26.85 31.09
CA THR A 53 -2.55 28.02 31.97
C THR A 53 -3.42 27.89 33.21
N ILE A 54 -4.71 27.54 33.07
CA ILE A 54 -5.62 27.36 34.21
C ILE A 54 -5.14 26.24 35.13
N LEU A 55 -4.70 25.10 34.56
CA LEU A 55 -4.23 23.98 35.37
C LEU A 55 -2.91 24.28 36.07
N ALA A 56 -2.00 25.05 35.46
CA ALA A 56 -0.78 25.53 36.11
C ALA A 56 -1.10 26.43 37.31
N THR A 57 -2.06 27.34 37.15
CA THR A 57 -2.55 28.19 38.24
C THR A 57 -3.19 27.37 39.35
N HIS A 58 -4.07 26.41 39.02
CA HIS A 58 -4.66 25.50 39.99
C HIS A 58 -3.57 24.74 40.78
N ALA A 59 -2.58 24.17 40.08
CA ALA A 59 -1.47 23.44 40.69
C ALA A 59 -0.61 24.33 41.61
N LEU A 60 -0.41 25.60 41.26
CA LEU A 60 0.27 26.57 42.12
C LEU A 60 -0.46 26.79 43.44
N PHE A 61 -1.80 26.95 43.40
CA PHE A 61 -2.63 27.08 44.61
C PHE A 61 -2.68 25.80 45.44
N GLN A 62 -2.64 24.63 44.81
CA GLN A 62 -2.67 23.34 45.49
C GLN A 62 -1.29 22.87 45.98
N LEU A 63 -0.22 23.65 45.79
CA LEU A 63 1.16 23.25 46.10
C LEU A 63 1.59 21.95 45.39
N GLN A 64 1.32 21.85 44.09
CA GLN A 64 1.70 20.73 43.23
C GLN A 64 2.76 21.18 42.21
N TYR A 65 4.01 21.35 42.65
CA TYR A 65 5.08 21.96 41.86
C TYR A 65 5.34 21.28 40.50
N PRO A 66 5.51 19.95 40.42
CA PRO A 66 5.79 19.30 39.14
C PRO A 66 4.65 19.47 38.14
N LEU A 67 3.40 19.46 38.62
CA LEU A 67 2.25 19.72 37.76
C LEU A 67 2.26 21.17 37.26
N ALA A 68 2.47 22.15 38.14
CA ALA A 68 2.54 23.56 37.76
C ALA A 68 3.65 23.83 36.72
N LEU A 69 4.83 23.25 36.93
CA LEU A 69 5.98 23.37 36.03
C LEU A 69 5.68 22.75 34.66
N ILE A 70 5.19 21.51 34.63
CA ILE A 70 4.86 20.80 33.39
C ILE A 70 3.81 21.56 32.58
N GLN A 71 2.74 22.04 33.22
CA GLN A 71 1.68 22.73 32.50
C GLN A 71 2.10 24.11 32.00
N THR A 72 3.00 24.79 32.71
CA THR A 72 3.59 26.05 32.22
C THR A 72 4.40 25.83 30.95
N ILE A 73 5.21 24.78 30.89
CA ILE A 73 5.94 24.39 29.68
C ILE A 73 4.97 24.03 28.55
N ASN A 74 3.93 23.23 28.83
CA ASN A 74 2.94 22.83 27.84
C ASN A 74 2.14 24.03 27.29
N ALA A 75 1.91 25.06 28.10
CA ALA A 75 1.28 26.31 27.65
C ALA A 75 2.15 27.00 26.59
N VAL A 76 3.46 27.12 26.82
CA VAL A 76 4.39 27.71 25.84
C VAL A 76 4.42 26.90 24.54
N ILE A 77 4.41 25.57 24.60
CA ILE A 77 4.35 24.71 23.40
C ILE A 77 3.02 24.91 22.65
N SER A 78 1.91 25.04 23.37
CA SER A 78 0.59 25.28 22.77
C SER A 78 0.53 26.63 22.05
N TRP A 79 1.07 27.68 22.68
CA TRP A 79 1.22 28.99 22.06
C TRP A 79 2.13 28.94 20.82
N ARG A 80 3.26 28.22 20.89
CA ARG A 80 4.18 28.08 19.75
C ARG A 80 3.47 27.44 18.55
N ASN A 81 2.69 26.39 18.78
CA ASN A 81 1.92 25.76 17.70
C ASN A 81 0.90 26.73 17.08
N LEU A 82 0.24 27.58 17.86
CA LEU A 82 -0.61 28.66 17.32
C LEU A 82 0.20 29.65 16.48
N ASN A 83 1.39 30.04 16.94
CA ASN A 83 2.26 30.97 16.23
C ASN A 83 2.86 30.37 14.95
N LEU A 84 3.07 29.06 14.86
CA LEU A 84 3.45 28.38 13.62
C LEU A 84 2.30 28.35 12.59
N MET A 85 1.06 28.44 13.07
CA MET A 85 -0.14 28.45 12.22
C MET A 85 -0.57 29.86 11.79
N SER A 86 0.09 30.91 12.28
CA SER A 86 -0.16 32.30 11.86
C SER A 86 0.80 32.73 10.75
N SER A 87 0.46 33.80 10.03
CA SER A 87 1.28 34.35 8.93
C SER A 87 2.64 34.92 9.38
N HIS A 88 2.83 35.15 10.68
CA HIS A 88 4.04 35.72 11.27
C HIS A 88 4.56 34.82 12.40
N SER A 89 5.57 34.01 12.08
CA SER A 89 6.18 33.09 13.04
C SER A 89 7.38 33.74 13.73
N ARG A 90 7.42 33.71 15.07
CA ARG A 90 8.59 34.09 15.87
C ARG A 90 9.68 33.02 15.79
N SER A 91 10.91 33.35 16.17
CA SER A 91 12.03 32.42 16.10
C SER A 91 11.99 31.32 17.17
N PHE A 92 12.65 30.19 16.89
CA PHE A 92 12.82 29.10 17.85
C PHE A 92 13.43 29.56 19.18
N ARG A 93 14.43 30.46 19.12
CA ARG A 93 15.10 31.03 20.31
C ARG A 93 14.10 31.71 21.25
N TRP A 94 13.16 32.48 20.71
CA TRP A 94 12.11 33.13 21.50
C TRP A 94 11.28 32.11 22.29
N THR A 95 10.93 30.99 21.68
CA THR A 95 10.13 29.95 22.35
C THR A 95 10.90 29.36 23.53
N LEU A 96 12.17 29.01 23.33
CA LEU A 96 13.02 28.46 24.39
C LEU A 96 13.21 29.46 25.54
N THR A 97 13.48 30.73 25.24
CA THR A 97 13.59 31.79 26.25
C THR A 97 12.30 31.93 27.05
N THR A 98 11.14 31.95 26.39
CA THR A 98 9.84 32.07 27.07
C THR A 98 9.57 30.88 27.99
N MET A 99 9.96 29.67 27.56
CA MET A 99 9.83 28.45 28.36
C MET A 99 10.73 28.48 29.61
N ILE A 100 12.00 28.88 29.47
CA ILE A 100 12.95 28.99 30.59
C ILE A 100 12.46 30.04 31.60
N LEU A 101 12.05 31.22 31.11
CA LEU A 101 11.52 32.28 31.97
C LEU A 101 10.25 31.86 32.70
N GLY A 102 9.32 31.18 32.01
CA GLY A 102 8.10 30.65 32.62
C GLY A 102 8.38 29.61 33.70
N ALA A 103 9.29 28.66 33.43
CA ALA A 103 9.73 27.66 34.39
C ALA A 103 10.37 28.31 35.62
N GLY A 104 11.31 29.24 35.41
CA GLY A 104 11.96 29.98 36.48
C GLY A 104 10.98 30.78 37.34
N MET A 105 10.01 31.47 36.71
CA MET A 105 8.97 32.21 37.41
C MET A 105 8.12 31.30 38.31
N ILE A 106 7.67 30.13 37.81
CA ILE A 106 6.93 29.17 38.62
C ILE A 106 7.76 28.70 39.81
N THR A 107 9.02 28.33 39.61
CA THR A 107 9.89 27.90 40.69
C THR A 107 10.06 29.00 41.75
N LEU A 108 10.27 30.25 41.34
CA LEU A 108 10.35 31.40 42.27
C LEU A 108 9.04 31.60 43.05
N LEU A 109 7.87 31.47 42.40
CA LEU A 109 6.58 31.57 43.07
C LEU A 109 6.39 30.48 44.13
N PHE A 110 6.92 29.27 43.91
CA PHE A 110 6.88 28.21 44.91
C PHE A 110 7.82 28.49 46.09
N PHE A 111 9.04 28.98 45.84
CA PHE A 111 9.94 29.44 46.90
C PHE A 111 9.32 30.59 47.73
N ALA A 112 8.67 31.55 47.07
CA ALA A 112 8.01 32.69 47.72
C ALA A 112 6.84 32.27 48.64
N GLN A 113 6.26 31.08 48.46
CA GLN A 113 5.22 30.57 49.35
C GLN A 113 5.73 30.14 50.73
N GLY A 114 7.06 29.99 50.90
CA GLY A 114 7.70 29.74 52.20
C GLY A 114 7.37 28.38 52.81
N THR A 115 7.07 27.38 51.99
CA THR A 115 6.74 25.99 52.40
C THR A 115 7.59 25.00 51.61
N THR A 116 7.84 23.82 52.19
CA THR A 116 8.53 22.70 51.53
C THR A 116 7.57 21.64 51.00
N GLU A 117 6.26 21.78 51.25
CA GLU A 117 5.23 20.81 50.85
C GLU A 117 4.81 20.95 49.37
N TRP A 118 5.76 20.93 48.45
CA TRP A 118 5.51 21.16 47.01
C TRP A 118 4.88 19.97 46.26
N MET A 119 4.49 18.95 47.01
CA MET A 119 3.86 17.72 46.54
C MET A 119 2.61 17.40 47.36
N ARG A 120 1.90 18.44 47.80
CA ARG A 120 0.73 18.27 48.67
C ARG A 120 -0.41 17.59 47.89
N PRO A 121 -1.08 16.57 48.47
CA PRO A 121 -2.36 16.11 47.94
C PRO A 121 -3.35 17.29 47.94
N PRO A 122 -4.17 17.45 46.88
CA PRO A 122 -5.02 18.64 46.77
C PRO A 122 -6.10 18.65 47.85
N THR A 123 -6.51 19.84 48.27
CA THR A 123 -7.63 20.01 49.21
C THR A 123 -8.94 19.91 48.44
N MET A 124 -9.73 18.89 48.73
CA MET A 124 -11.00 18.62 48.05
C MET A 124 -12.18 19.29 48.76
N PRO A 125 -13.07 20.00 48.03
CA PRO A 125 -14.25 20.66 48.62
C PRO A 125 -15.25 19.73 49.32
N TRP A 126 -15.25 18.44 48.99
CA TRP A 126 -16.28 17.49 49.41
C TRP A 126 -15.89 16.58 50.56
N THR A 127 -14.59 16.37 50.83
CA THR A 127 -14.16 15.48 51.91
C THR A 127 -13.75 16.21 53.18
N GLY A 128 -13.36 17.49 53.11
CA GLY A 128 -12.73 18.21 54.24
C GLY A 128 -11.37 17.65 54.68
N GLU A 129 -11.08 16.39 54.36
CA GLU A 129 -9.84 15.66 54.61
C GLU A 129 -8.88 15.70 53.41
N HIS A 130 -7.59 15.59 53.70
CA HIS A 130 -6.54 15.43 52.70
C HIS A 130 -6.65 14.09 51.97
N ALA A 131 -6.33 14.10 50.68
CA ALA A 131 -6.23 12.87 49.91
C ALA A 131 -5.23 11.89 50.56
N PRO A 132 -5.48 10.57 50.50
CA PRO A 132 -4.70 9.59 51.23
C PRO A 132 -3.24 9.57 50.76
N HIS A 133 -2.32 9.35 51.70
CA HIS A 133 -0.90 9.21 51.39
C HIS A 133 -0.65 7.96 50.53
N ALA A 134 0.02 8.15 49.40
CA ALA A 134 0.47 7.05 48.54
C ALA A 134 1.88 6.61 48.92
N SER A 135 2.21 5.32 48.73
CA SER A 135 3.57 4.84 48.98
C SER A 135 4.55 5.35 47.90
N LEU A 136 5.86 5.34 48.22
CA LEU A 136 6.90 5.79 47.28
C LEU A 136 6.79 5.15 45.88
N PRO A 137 6.51 3.84 45.72
CA PRO A 137 6.28 3.22 44.40
C PRO A 137 5.14 3.87 43.60
N TRP A 138 4.04 4.25 44.26
CA TRP A 138 2.93 4.93 43.59
C TRP A 138 3.33 6.33 43.12
N HIS A 139 4.09 7.07 43.93
CA HIS A 139 4.63 8.36 43.51
C HIS A 139 5.57 8.21 42.30
N LEU A 140 6.49 7.24 42.32
CA LEU A 140 7.37 6.97 41.18
C LEU A 140 6.59 6.62 39.90
N LEU A 141 5.56 5.80 40.01
CA LEU A 141 4.67 5.44 38.90
C LEU A 141 3.92 6.67 38.35
N GLY A 142 3.36 7.48 39.25
CA GLY A 142 2.66 8.72 38.89
C GLY A 142 3.57 9.71 38.18
N PHE A 143 4.78 9.91 38.70
CA PHE A 143 5.80 10.77 38.08
C PHE A 143 6.22 10.27 36.70
N ALA A 144 6.53 8.98 36.58
CA ALA A 144 6.86 8.38 35.30
C ALA A 144 5.72 8.57 34.29
N GLY A 145 4.47 8.32 34.71
CA GLY A 145 3.27 8.55 33.89
C GLY A 145 3.15 10.01 33.43
N MET A 146 3.31 10.97 34.34
CA MET A 146 3.21 12.40 34.02
C MET A 146 4.32 12.88 33.09
N ILE A 147 5.57 12.44 33.30
CA ILE A 147 6.72 12.76 32.44
C ILE A 147 6.49 12.16 31.06
N PHE A 148 6.11 10.88 30.99
CA PHE A 148 5.83 10.21 29.73
C PHE A 148 4.70 10.93 28.98
N PHE A 149 3.61 11.24 29.68
CA PHE A 149 2.51 12.01 29.13
C PHE A 149 3.03 13.36 28.58
N ALA A 150 3.73 14.17 29.37
CA ALA A 150 4.24 15.48 28.95
C ALA A 150 5.20 15.40 27.74
N SER A 151 6.01 14.34 27.65
CA SER A 151 6.97 14.12 26.56
C SER A 151 6.32 14.12 25.16
N ARG A 152 5.01 13.83 25.07
CA ARG A 152 4.27 13.88 23.80
C ARG A 152 4.40 15.22 23.09
N PHE A 153 4.38 16.33 23.84
CA PHE A 153 4.44 17.67 23.26
C PHE A 153 5.84 18.02 22.79
N TRP A 154 6.88 17.46 23.41
CA TRP A 154 8.26 17.57 22.93
C TRP A 154 8.46 16.85 21.61
N ILE A 155 7.95 15.62 21.51
CA ILE A 155 8.02 14.82 20.27
C ILE A 155 7.23 15.49 19.15
N GLN A 156 6.04 15.99 19.46
CA GLN A 156 5.22 16.75 18.51
C GLN A 156 5.92 18.02 18.06
N TRP A 157 6.49 18.80 18.99
CA TRP A 157 7.17 20.04 18.67
C TRP A 157 8.40 19.79 17.81
N TRP A 158 9.24 18.81 18.16
CA TRP A 158 10.41 18.43 17.36
C TRP A 158 10.02 18.04 15.92
N GLN A 159 8.97 17.23 15.76
CA GLN A 159 8.46 16.87 14.44
C GLN A 159 7.86 18.05 13.68
N ALA A 160 7.17 18.96 14.37
CA ALA A 160 6.57 20.13 13.77
C ALA A 160 7.64 21.10 13.24
N GLU A 161 8.75 21.27 13.96
CA GLU A 161 9.89 22.09 13.52
C GLU A 161 10.60 21.44 12.31
N GLN A 162 10.84 20.11 12.34
CA GLN A 162 11.48 19.40 11.22
C GLN A 162 10.68 19.48 9.92
N HIS A 163 9.36 19.37 10.00
CA HIS A 163 8.49 19.31 8.81
C HIS A 163 7.78 20.63 8.50
N LYS A 164 8.02 21.68 9.29
CA LYS A 164 7.30 22.98 9.24
C LYS A 164 5.77 22.83 9.15
N LYS A 165 5.23 21.76 9.74
CA LYS A 165 3.81 21.38 9.70
C LYS A 165 3.39 20.81 11.05
N SER A 166 2.30 21.33 11.62
CA SER A 166 1.72 20.77 12.85
C SER A 166 0.98 19.46 12.54
N SER A 167 1.64 18.33 12.74
CA SER A 167 1.04 16.99 12.65
C SER A 167 1.31 16.16 13.91
N LEU A 168 0.39 15.26 14.26
CA LEU A 168 0.54 14.33 15.38
C LEU A 168 0.94 12.95 14.86
N SER A 169 2.15 12.51 15.20
CA SER A 169 2.67 11.20 14.77
C SER A 169 2.07 10.03 15.58
N PRO A 170 2.25 8.77 15.11
CA PRO A 170 1.92 7.59 15.90
C PRO A 170 2.59 7.58 17.28
N ALA A 171 3.82 8.09 17.38
CA ALA A 171 4.56 8.17 18.64
C ALA A 171 3.84 9.07 19.66
N PHE A 172 3.33 10.22 19.22
CA PHE A 172 2.52 11.11 20.05
C PHE A 172 1.34 10.37 20.69
N TRP A 173 0.60 9.59 19.92
CA TRP A 173 -0.60 8.91 20.41
C TRP A 173 -0.28 7.75 21.34
N TRP A 174 0.74 6.93 21.04
CA TRP A 174 1.17 5.85 21.94
C TRP A 174 1.62 6.38 23.29
N ILE A 175 2.39 7.46 23.28
CA ILE A 175 2.90 8.09 24.50
C ILE A 175 1.77 8.74 25.30
N SER A 176 0.81 9.36 24.60
CA SER A 176 -0.41 9.90 25.23
C SER A 176 -1.24 8.81 25.90
N LEU A 177 -1.37 7.65 25.25
CA LEU A 177 -2.12 6.51 25.77
C LEU A 177 -1.46 5.91 27.01
N ILE A 178 -0.17 5.60 26.93
CA ILE A 178 0.57 4.97 28.04
C ILE A 178 0.66 5.95 29.21
N GLY A 179 1.11 7.18 28.97
CA GLY A 179 1.26 8.20 30.00
C GLY A 179 -0.08 8.57 30.64
N GLY A 180 -1.14 8.73 29.83
CA GLY A 180 -2.49 9.02 30.31
C GLY A 180 -3.04 7.90 31.19
N THR A 181 -2.80 6.64 30.83
CA THR A 181 -3.25 5.47 31.62
C THR A 181 -2.52 5.43 32.96
N LEU A 182 -1.19 5.53 32.96
CA LEU A 182 -0.39 5.52 34.19
C LEU A 182 -0.75 6.66 35.14
N SER A 183 -0.90 7.88 34.61
CA SER A 183 -1.33 9.03 35.41
C SER A 183 -2.76 8.86 35.95
N THR A 184 -3.68 8.33 35.15
CA THR A 184 -5.06 8.07 35.62
C THR A 184 -5.07 7.08 36.80
N LEU A 185 -4.32 5.98 36.72
CA LEU A 185 -4.21 5.01 37.80
C LEU A 185 -3.64 5.63 39.09
N TYR A 186 -2.62 6.48 38.95
CA TYR A 186 -2.04 7.20 40.07
C TYR A 186 -3.03 8.18 40.72
N PHE A 187 -3.75 8.98 39.95
CA PHE A 187 -4.71 9.95 40.50
C PHE A 187 -5.98 9.29 41.03
N LEU A 188 -6.37 8.12 40.50
CA LEU A 188 -7.39 7.27 41.12
C LEU A 188 -6.97 6.83 42.53
N ARG A 189 -5.69 6.48 42.73
CA ARG A 189 -5.16 6.13 44.05
C ARG A 189 -5.20 7.30 45.03
N LEU A 190 -5.06 8.52 44.53
CA LEU A 190 -5.12 9.76 45.33
C LEU A 190 -6.53 10.36 45.45
N HIS A 191 -7.54 9.77 44.81
CA HIS A 191 -8.90 10.33 44.72
C HIS A 191 -8.97 11.77 44.17
N ASP A 192 -8.01 12.16 43.33
CA ASP A 192 -7.93 13.50 42.74
C ASP A 192 -8.79 13.59 41.48
N LEU A 193 -10.04 14.02 41.63
CA LEU A 193 -11.02 14.06 40.54
C LEU A 193 -10.58 14.93 39.35
N VAL A 194 -9.96 16.08 39.61
CA VAL A 194 -9.50 17.01 38.56
C VAL A 194 -8.54 16.30 37.62
N ASN A 195 -7.53 15.64 38.19
CA ASN A 195 -6.53 14.96 37.40
C ASN A 195 -7.04 13.63 36.84
N ILE A 196 -7.90 12.89 37.55
CA ILE A 196 -8.58 11.70 36.97
C ILE A 196 -9.29 12.08 35.65
N LEU A 197 -10.09 13.14 35.66
CA LEU A 197 -10.80 13.59 34.46
C LEU A 197 -9.82 14.11 33.37
N GLY A 198 -8.79 14.85 33.75
CA GLY A 198 -7.82 15.43 32.82
C GLY A 198 -7.02 14.38 32.03
N TYR A 199 -6.66 13.26 32.65
CA TYR A 199 -5.86 12.20 32.03
C TYR A 199 -6.70 11.09 31.38
N SER A 200 -7.90 10.78 31.90
CA SER A 200 -8.73 9.67 31.42
C SER A 200 -9.53 9.99 30.15
N THR A 201 -10.05 11.22 30.04
CA THR A 201 -10.93 11.64 28.93
C THR A 201 -10.28 11.53 27.55
N GLY A 202 -8.96 11.68 27.48
CA GLY A 202 -8.19 11.57 26.23
C GLY A 202 -7.97 10.14 25.74
N LEU A 203 -8.11 9.11 26.59
CA LEU A 203 -7.71 7.73 26.27
C LEU A 203 -8.47 7.15 25.05
N ILE A 204 -9.78 7.40 24.97
CA ILE A 204 -10.62 6.97 23.84
C ILE A 204 -10.16 7.62 22.52
N PRO A 205 -10.04 8.97 22.44
CA PRO A 205 -9.44 9.64 21.28
C PRO A 205 -8.05 9.11 20.89
N TYR A 206 -7.19 8.77 21.85
CA TYR A 206 -5.84 8.26 21.56
C TYR A 206 -5.89 6.90 20.85
N LEU A 207 -6.67 5.96 21.39
CA LEU A 207 -6.88 4.64 20.78
C LEU A 207 -7.46 4.76 19.38
N ARG A 208 -8.49 5.61 19.22
CA ARG A 208 -9.14 5.81 17.92
C ARG A 208 -8.19 6.38 16.87
N ASN A 209 -7.41 7.41 17.22
CA ASN A 209 -6.44 8.00 16.30
C ASN A 209 -5.32 7.00 15.91
N LEU A 210 -4.88 6.13 16.82
CA LEU A 210 -3.95 5.03 16.49
C LEU A 210 -4.56 4.05 15.48
N MET A 211 -5.86 3.74 15.58
CA MET A 211 -6.56 2.91 14.60
C MET A 211 -6.65 3.59 13.23
N LEU A 212 -6.98 4.89 13.19
CA LEU A 212 -7.04 5.66 11.94
C LEU A 212 -5.67 5.74 11.25
N LEU A 213 -4.59 5.95 12.00
CA LEU A 213 -3.23 6.03 11.43
C LEU A 213 -2.76 4.72 10.79
N LYS A 214 -3.22 3.57 11.30
CA LYS A 214 -3.02 2.27 10.64
C LYS A 214 -3.76 2.18 9.30
N GLN A 215 -4.91 2.85 9.16
CA GLN A 215 -5.72 2.89 7.93
C GLN A 215 -5.22 3.92 6.91
N THR A 216 -4.63 5.05 7.34
CA THR A 216 -4.05 6.03 6.39
C THR A 216 -2.73 5.59 5.78
N LYS A 217 -1.95 4.70 6.44
CA LYS A 217 -0.80 4.04 5.79
C LYS A 217 -1.22 3.17 4.60
N THR A 218 -2.49 2.78 4.52
CA THR A 218 -3.09 2.01 3.42
C THR A 218 -3.87 2.88 2.42
N ALA A 219 -3.80 4.21 2.52
CA ALA A 219 -4.39 5.12 1.53
C ALA A 219 -3.33 5.55 0.49
N PRO A 220 -3.62 5.48 -0.82
CA PRO A 220 -2.65 5.75 -1.87
C PRO A 220 -2.23 7.22 -1.93
N LYS A 221 -0.91 7.44 -2.07
CA LYS A 221 -0.38 8.69 -2.62
C LYS A 221 -0.79 8.80 -4.09
N THR A 222 -1.41 9.91 -4.43
CA THR A 222 -1.87 10.28 -5.77
C THR A 222 -0.71 10.58 -6.72
N GLN A 223 -0.09 9.54 -7.25
CA GLN A 223 0.83 9.61 -8.40
C GLN A 223 0.32 8.61 -9.46
N ASN A 224 0.67 8.78 -10.74
CA ASN A 224 0.18 7.98 -11.87
C ASN A 224 0.67 6.52 -11.81
N ASN A 225 0.17 5.77 -10.82
CA ASN A 225 0.69 4.46 -10.49
C ASN A 225 -0.20 3.39 -11.12
N ILE A 226 0.38 2.57 -11.98
CA ILE A 226 -0.29 1.46 -12.68
C ILE A 226 0.35 0.16 -12.22
N TYR A 227 -0.50 -0.85 -11.97
CA TYR A 227 -0.03 -2.17 -11.60
C TYR A 227 -0.17 -3.14 -12.77
N PHE A 228 0.88 -3.86 -13.14
CA PHE A 228 0.86 -4.84 -14.22
C PHE A 228 0.91 -6.27 -13.66
N VAL A 229 0.22 -7.18 -14.34
CA VAL A 229 0.27 -8.62 -14.01
C VAL A 229 0.45 -9.43 -15.30
N ALA A 230 1.68 -9.88 -15.55
CA ALA A 230 2.02 -10.85 -16.60
C ALA A 230 2.42 -12.19 -15.96
N GLY A 231 1.92 -13.30 -16.50
CA GLY A 231 2.19 -14.65 -16.02
C GLY A 231 3.15 -15.46 -16.89
N GLU A 232 3.40 -15.02 -18.12
CA GLU A 232 4.12 -15.76 -19.16
C GLU A 232 5.04 -14.84 -19.97
N GLN A 233 6.02 -15.43 -20.68
CA GLN A 233 7.01 -14.68 -21.46
C GLN A 233 6.38 -13.84 -22.58
N SER A 234 5.30 -14.33 -23.21
CA SER A 234 4.50 -13.56 -24.18
C SER A 234 3.97 -12.27 -23.56
N GLY A 235 3.40 -12.36 -22.35
CA GLY A 235 2.90 -11.22 -21.59
C GLY A 235 4.00 -10.26 -21.15
N ASP A 236 5.20 -10.75 -20.83
CA ASP A 236 6.36 -9.92 -20.49
C ASP A 236 6.77 -9.00 -21.65
N LEU A 237 6.84 -9.55 -22.87
CA LEU A 237 7.16 -8.78 -24.07
C LEU A 237 6.09 -7.71 -24.39
N LEU A 238 4.81 -8.03 -24.21
CA LEU A 238 3.73 -7.07 -24.42
C LEU A 238 3.74 -5.96 -23.36
N GLY A 239 4.02 -6.33 -22.11
CA GLY A 239 4.12 -5.40 -21.00
C GLY A 239 5.28 -4.43 -21.15
N GLU A 240 6.44 -4.90 -21.62
CA GLU A 240 7.61 -4.08 -21.89
C GLU A 240 7.31 -2.98 -22.91
N LYS A 241 6.75 -3.35 -24.07
CA LYS A 241 6.35 -2.39 -25.10
C LYS A 241 5.35 -1.37 -24.59
N LEU A 242 4.36 -1.82 -23.80
CA LEU A 242 3.35 -0.92 -23.22
C LEU A 242 3.95 0.06 -22.21
N ILE A 243 4.83 -0.42 -21.31
CA ILE A 243 5.52 0.44 -20.33
C ILE A 243 6.36 1.50 -21.04
N LYS A 244 7.11 1.12 -22.07
CA LYS A 244 7.90 2.07 -22.88
C LYS A 244 7.03 3.10 -23.59
N ALA A 245 5.86 2.70 -24.09
CA ALA A 245 4.94 3.62 -24.76
C ALA A 245 4.26 4.61 -23.80
N LEU A 246 4.09 4.27 -22.52
CA LEU A 246 3.40 5.12 -21.55
C LEU A 246 4.26 6.28 -21.02
N GLN A 247 5.60 6.23 -21.18
CA GLN A 247 6.65 7.24 -20.90
C GLN A 247 6.67 7.95 -19.50
N GLU A 248 5.53 8.22 -18.86
CA GLU A 248 5.42 8.88 -17.55
C GLU A 248 4.52 8.09 -16.58
N GLY A 249 5.11 7.52 -15.53
CA GLY A 249 4.36 6.82 -14.49
C GLY A 249 5.24 6.00 -13.55
N GLU A 250 4.67 5.58 -12.43
CA GLU A 250 5.30 4.54 -11.60
C GLU A 250 4.61 3.20 -11.85
N TYR A 251 5.38 2.24 -12.34
CA TYR A 251 4.86 0.93 -12.73
C TYR A 251 5.26 -0.11 -11.68
N TYR A 252 4.27 -0.82 -11.16
CA TYR A 252 4.46 -1.86 -10.15
C TYR A 252 3.93 -3.19 -10.66
N GLY A 253 4.41 -4.29 -10.11
CA GLY A 253 3.68 -5.54 -10.14
C GLY A 253 4.51 -6.75 -10.51
N VAL A 254 3.96 -7.59 -11.40
CA VAL A 254 4.52 -8.89 -11.76
C VAL A 254 4.83 -8.90 -13.25
N GLY A 255 6.11 -9.08 -13.56
CA GLY A 255 6.65 -9.14 -14.91
C GLY A 255 7.98 -9.88 -14.94
N GLY A 256 8.35 -10.35 -16.13
CA GLY A 256 9.61 -11.03 -16.41
C GLY A 256 10.76 -10.06 -16.61
N LYS A 257 11.81 -10.48 -17.32
CA LYS A 257 13.03 -9.69 -17.44
C LYS A 257 12.79 -8.41 -18.27
N GLU A 258 11.93 -8.48 -19.28
CA GLU A 258 11.74 -7.39 -20.24
C GLU A 258 10.98 -6.24 -19.59
N MET A 259 9.88 -6.52 -18.87
CA MET A 259 9.15 -5.48 -18.14
C MET A 259 9.99 -4.84 -17.04
N ARG A 260 10.83 -5.63 -16.35
CA ARG A 260 11.76 -5.11 -15.33
C ARG A 260 12.79 -4.16 -15.95
N ALA A 261 13.35 -4.52 -17.10
CA ALA A 261 14.27 -3.66 -17.85
C ALA A 261 13.59 -2.37 -18.33
N ALA A 262 12.29 -2.41 -18.62
CA ALA A 262 11.49 -1.24 -18.98
C ALA A 262 11.11 -0.33 -17.79
N GLY A 263 11.51 -0.66 -16.56
CA GLY A 263 11.26 0.16 -15.36
C GLY A 263 10.12 -0.33 -14.47
N LEU A 264 9.62 -1.56 -14.65
CA LEU A 264 8.65 -2.17 -13.73
C LEU A 264 9.29 -2.44 -12.36
N LYS A 265 8.76 -1.81 -11.31
CA LYS A 265 9.10 -2.09 -9.90
C LYS A 265 8.46 -3.41 -9.47
N CYS A 266 9.23 -4.49 -9.59
CA CYS A 266 8.74 -5.85 -9.44
C CYS A 266 9.12 -6.43 -8.06
N ASN A 267 8.13 -6.59 -7.17
CA ASN A 267 8.30 -7.24 -5.85
C ASN A 267 8.12 -8.77 -5.90
N LEU A 268 7.72 -9.28 -7.07
CA LEU A 268 7.37 -10.67 -7.31
C LEU A 268 7.77 -11.09 -8.73
N PRO A 269 8.88 -11.83 -8.90
CA PRO A 269 9.29 -12.32 -10.22
C PRO A 269 8.19 -13.19 -10.85
N MET A 270 7.90 -12.96 -12.13
CA MET A 270 6.94 -13.73 -12.96
C MET A 270 7.24 -15.23 -12.98
N GLU A 271 8.51 -15.60 -12.79
CA GLU A 271 9.03 -16.95 -12.68
C GLU A 271 8.32 -17.75 -11.54
N LYS A 272 7.70 -17.06 -10.57
CA LYS A 272 6.87 -17.69 -9.52
C LYS A 272 5.44 -18.05 -9.96
N LEU A 273 4.96 -17.46 -11.06
CA LEU A 273 3.66 -17.76 -11.68
C LEU A 273 3.75 -18.84 -12.76
N GLN A 274 4.91 -19.00 -13.39
CA GLN A 274 5.11 -20.01 -14.43
C GLN A 274 4.96 -21.44 -13.87
N THR A 275 4.17 -22.25 -14.55
CA THR A 275 4.01 -23.69 -14.30
C THR A 275 4.02 -24.40 -15.64
N MET A 276 4.93 -25.36 -15.85
CA MET A 276 4.99 -26.11 -17.09
C MET A 276 4.26 -27.46 -16.95
N GLY A 277 3.14 -27.63 -17.65
CA GLY A 277 2.45 -28.92 -17.73
C GLY A 277 1.47 -29.23 -16.59
N PHE A 278 0.56 -30.17 -16.85
CA PHE A 278 -0.62 -30.45 -16.02
C PHE A 278 -0.29 -30.99 -14.62
N ILE A 279 0.75 -31.81 -14.48
CA ILE A 279 1.19 -32.39 -13.19
C ILE A 279 1.90 -31.35 -12.32
N GLU A 280 2.67 -30.44 -12.91
CA GLU A 280 3.33 -29.36 -12.18
C GLU A 280 2.33 -28.32 -11.67
N VAL A 281 1.22 -28.10 -12.39
CA VAL A 281 0.14 -27.19 -11.96
C VAL A 281 -0.44 -27.60 -10.60
N ILE A 282 -0.64 -28.90 -10.35
CA ILE A 282 -1.17 -29.39 -9.07
C ILE A 282 -0.14 -29.17 -7.95
N LYS A 283 1.13 -29.50 -8.18
CA LYS A 283 2.23 -29.29 -7.20
C LYS A 283 2.47 -27.80 -6.93
N ALA A 284 2.26 -26.94 -7.91
CA ALA A 284 2.42 -25.49 -7.81
C ALA A 284 1.21 -24.77 -7.20
N ALA A 285 0.07 -25.44 -6.99
CA ALA A 285 -1.17 -24.81 -6.52
C ALA A 285 -1.02 -24.04 -5.18
N PRO A 286 -0.32 -24.56 -4.14
CA PRO A 286 -0.11 -23.81 -2.90
C PRO A 286 0.70 -22.53 -3.14
N ARG A 287 1.75 -22.60 -3.97
CA ARG A 287 2.61 -21.48 -4.35
C ARG A 287 1.81 -20.43 -5.11
N LEU A 288 1.06 -20.84 -6.13
CA LEU A 288 0.18 -19.97 -6.91
C LEU A 288 -0.85 -19.27 -6.03
N PHE A 289 -1.44 -19.97 -5.07
CA PHE A 289 -2.40 -19.39 -4.13
C PHE A 289 -1.76 -18.39 -3.16
N ALA A 290 -0.52 -18.65 -2.71
CA ALA A 290 0.25 -17.69 -1.90
C ALA A 290 0.59 -16.43 -2.72
N THR A 291 1.06 -16.60 -3.96
CA THR A 291 1.36 -15.51 -4.89
C THR A 291 0.11 -14.68 -5.18
N PHE A 292 -1.02 -15.33 -5.46
CA PHE A 292 -2.33 -14.68 -5.63
C PHE A 292 -2.71 -13.80 -4.44
N ARG A 293 -2.58 -14.33 -3.21
CA ARG A 293 -2.86 -13.57 -1.99
C ARG A 293 -1.93 -12.37 -1.84
N LYS A 294 -0.64 -12.52 -2.15
CA LYS A 294 0.35 -11.45 -2.06
C LYS A 294 0.05 -10.34 -3.08
N ILE A 295 -0.17 -10.67 -4.36
CA ILE A 295 -0.50 -9.70 -5.40
C ILE A 295 -1.79 -8.95 -5.05
N LYS A 296 -2.84 -9.67 -4.66
CA LYS A 296 -4.11 -9.06 -4.26
C LYS A 296 -3.93 -8.07 -3.10
N ARG A 297 -3.15 -8.44 -2.08
CA ARG A 297 -2.87 -7.57 -0.94
C ARG A 297 -2.10 -6.33 -1.38
N GLU A 298 -1.06 -6.51 -2.20
CA GLU A 298 -0.24 -5.41 -2.70
C GLU A 298 -1.06 -4.40 -3.51
N ILE A 299 -1.94 -4.86 -4.40
CA ILE A 299 -2.84 -3.98 -5.16
C ILE A 299 -3.81 -3.23 -4.23
N LEU A 300 -4.36 -3.92 -3.22
CA LEU A 300 -5.29 -3.30 -2.28
C LEU A 300 -4.62 -2.32 -1.30
N GLU A 301 -3.34 -2.50 -1.01
CA GLU A 301 -2.53 -1.59 -0.19
C GLU A 301 -2.03 -0.39 -1.01
N LEU A 302 -1.57 -0.64 -2.24
CA LEU A 302 -1.06 0.38 -3.14
C LEU A 302 -2.17 1.25 -3.75
N GLN A 303 -3.39 0.69 -3.91
CA GLN A 303 -4.53 1.31 -4.59
C GLN A 303 -4.13 2.05 -5.89
N PRO A 304 -3.52 1.35 -6.86
CA PRO A 304 -3.09 1.95 -8.12
C PRO A 304 -4.30 2.52 -8.89
N LYS A 305 -4.07 3.51 -9.76
CA LYS A 305 -5.13 4.09 -10.60
C LYS A 305 -5.75 3.05 -11.55
N GLY A 306 -4.94 2.09 -11.97
CA GLY A 306 -5.42 0.93 -12.70
C GLY A 306 -4.50 -0.28 -12.56
N VAL A 307 -5.07 -1.44 -12.89
CA VAL A 307 -4.38 -2.71 -13.01
C VAL A 307 -4.52 -3.18 -14.46
N VAL A 308 -3.39 -3.46 -15.11
CA VAL A 308 -3.32 -4.03 -16.45
C VAL A 308 -2.96 -5.52 -16.33
N PHE A 309 -3.94 -6.36 -16.59
CA PHE A 309 -3.77 -7.80 -16.71
C PHE A 309 -3.30 -8.13 -18.13
N ILE A 310 -2.12 -8.71 -18.28
CA ILE A 310 -1.59 -9.05 -19.59
C ILE A 310 -1.69 -10.57 -19.77
N ASP A 311 -2.57 -10.97 -20.68
CA ASP A 311 -2.88 -12.37 -20.97
C ASP A 311 -3.17 -13.18 -19.69
N TYR A 312 -2.85 -14.47 -19.66
CA TYR A 312 -2.93 -15.35 -18.49
C TYR A 312 -4.32 -15.33 -17.80
N PRO A 313 -5.40 -15.55 -18.57
CA PRO A 313 -6.74 -15.11 -18.20
C PRO A 313 -7.34 -15.86 -17.01
N ASP A 314 -6.98 -17.14 -16.80
CA ASP A 314 -7.54 -17.92 -15.70
C ASP A 314 -7.07 -17.42 -14.32
N PHE A 315 -5.83 -16.94 -14.21
CA PHE A 315 -5.32 -16.30 -12.99
C PHE A 315 -5.82 -14.85 -12.89
N ASN A 316 -5.64 -14.09 -13.96
CA ASN A 316 -5.91 -12.65 -13.99
C ASN A 316 -7.39 -12.32 -13.78
N MET A 317 -8.31 -13.10 -14.37
CA MET A 317 -9.74 -12.88 -14.14
C MET A 317 -10.17 -13.23 -12.72
N ARG A 318 -9.60 -14.27 -12.11
CA ARG A 318 -9.86 -14.58 -10.69
C ARG A 318 -9.38 -13.44 -9.79
N LEU A 319 -8.24 -12.86 -10.11
CA LEU A 319 -7.67 -11.73 -9.37
C LEU A 319 -8.54 -10.48 -9.54
N ALA A 320 -8.92 -10.13 -10.77
CA ALA A 320 -9.80 -9.00 -11.07
C ALA A 320 -11.14 -9.08 -10.31
N LYS A 321 -11.81 -10.24 -10.34
CA LYS A 321 -13.05 -10.48 -9.58
C LYS A 321 -12.83 -10.32 -8.06
N ALA A 322 -11.72 -10.86 -7.55
CA ALA A 322 -11.39 -10.77 -6.13
C ALA A 322 -11.12 -9.33 -5.67
N LEU A 323 -10.51 -8.50 -6.53
CA LEU A 323 -10.29 -7.07 -6.29
C LEU A 323 -11.60 -6.31 -6.20
N ARG A 324 -12.52 -6.52 -7.17
CA ARG A 324 -13.87 -5.93 -7.13
C ARG A 324 -14.63 -6.31 -5.88
N LYS A 325 -14.65 -7.60 -5.53
CA LYS A 325 -15.30 -8.10 -4.30
C LYS A 325 -14.73 -7.48 -3.02
N LYS A 326 -13.49 -6.99 -3.05
CA LYS A 326 -12.81 -6.33 -1.92
C LYS A 326 -12.87 -4.80 -1.98
N GLY A 327 -13.67 -4.23 -2.88
CA GLY A 327 -13.92 -2.80 -2.96
C GLY A 327 -12.83 -2.00 -3.69
N TYR A 328 -11.99 -2.64 -4.52
CA TYR A 328 -11.04 -1.92 -5.36
C TYR A 328 -11.77 -1.10 -6.43
N THR A 329 -11.55 0.22 -6.41
CA THR A 329 -12.25 1.19 -7.28
C THR A 329 -11.43 1.66 -8.49
N GLY A 330 -10.14 1.30 -8.59
CA GLY A 330 -9.32 1.65 -9.74
C GLY A 330 -9.70 0.87 -11.01
N LYS A 331 -9.13 1.27 -12.14
CA LYS A 331 -9.46 0.71 -13.45
C LYS A 331 -8.89 -0.70 -13.64
N LEU A 332 -9.70 -1.66 -14.07
CA LEU A 332 -9.27 -3.01 -14.38
C LEU A 332 -9.26 -3.20 -15.89
N ILE A 333 -8.06 -3.34 -16.47
CA ILE A 333 -7.84 -3.43 -17.91
C ILE A 333 -7.29 -4.81 -18.21
N HIS A 334 -7.83 -5.49 -19.22
CA HIS A 334 -7.27 -6.76 -19.69
C HIS A 334 -6.69 -6.56 -21.10
N TYR A 335 -5.40 -6.83 -21.23
CA TYR A 335 -4.64 -6.79 -22.48
C TYR A 335 -4.52 -8.22 -23.01
N VAL A 336 -4.98 -8.43 -24.24
CA VAL A 336 -5.16 -9.72 -24.94
C VAL A 336 -6.47 -10.35 -24.48
N CYS A 337 -7.41 -10.48 -25.42
CA CYS A 337 -8.70 -11.05 -25.12
C CYS A 337 -8.54 -12.55 -24.83
N PRO A 338 -9.08 -13.06 -23.71
CA PRO A 338 -9.17 -14.49 -23.51
C PRO A 338 -9.96 -15.10 -24.67
N SER A 339 -9.62 -16.31 -25.13
CA SER A 339 -10.29 -17.00 -26.24
C SER A 339 -11.76 -17.37 -25.93
N VAL A 340 -12.64 -16.37 -25.95
CA VAL A 340 -14.08 -16.50 -25.69
C VAL A 340 -14.83 -16.98 -26.92
N TRP A 341 -14.31 -16.72 -28.11
CA TRP A 341 -14.89 -17.08 -29.40
C TRP A 341 -14.87 -18.59 -29.66
N ALA A 342 -13.88 -19.29 -29.11
CA ALA A 342 -13.63 -20.67 -29.50
C ALA A 342 -14.40 -21.71 -28.66
N TRP A 343 -14.70 -21.45 -27.37
CA TRP A 343 -15.42 -22.43 -26.52
C TRP A 343 -16.04 -21.88 -25.20
N ARG A 344 -15.99 -20.57 -24.89
CA ARG A 344 -16.40 -20.04 -23.56
C ARG A 344 -17.20 -18.73 -23.60
N LYS A 345 -18.32 -18.68 -24.36
CA LYS A 345 -19.22 -17.51 -24.40
C LYS A 345 -19.69 -17.03 -23.01
N ALA A 346 -19.86 -17.94 -22.05
CA ALA A 346 -20.22 -17.58 -20.66
C ALA A 346 -19.23 -16.61 -20.00
N ARG A 347 -17.96 -16.60 -20.43
CA ARG A 347 -16.91 -15.69 -19.92
C ARG A 347 -17.11 -14.24 -20.34
N ILE A 348 -17.90 -13.96 -21.38
CA ILE A 348 -18.22 -12.59 -21.82
C ILE A 348 -18.92 -11.83 -20.69
N LYS A 349 -19.86 -12.48 -19.99
CA LYS A 349 -20.56 -11.89 -18.83
C LYS A 349 -19.58 -11.56 -17.71
N ASP A 350 -18.69 -12.48 -17.39
CA ASP A 350 -17.67 -12.30 -16.35
C ASP A 350 -16.74 -11.12 -16.65
N LEU A 351 -16.28 -11.01 -17.91
CA LEU A 351 -15.43 -9.91 -18.36
C LEU A 351 -16.18 -8.58 -18.24
N THR A 352 -17.40 -8.52 -18.75
CA THR A 352 -18.25 -7.32 -18.74
C THR A 352 -18.56 -6.83 -17.33
N GLN A 353 -18.78 -7.73 -16.38
CA GLN A 353 -19.08 -7.37 -14.99
C GLN A 353 -17.85 -6.95 -14.17
N THR A 354 -16.64 -7.25 -14.66
CA THR A 354 -15.41 -7.10 -13.87
C THR A 354 -14.51 -5.97 -14.37
N LEU A 355 -14.32 -5.91 -15.69
CA LEU A 355 -13.34 -5.04 -16.34
C LEU A 355 -13.93 -3.67 -16.69
N ASP A 356 -13.05 -2.67 -16.77
CA ASP A 356 -13.37 -1.34 -17.31
C ASP A 356 -12.98 -1.20 -18.79
N LEU A 357 -12.03 -2.00 -19.27
CA LEU A 357 -11.53 -1.95 -20.64
C LEU A 357 -10.93 -3.31 -21.03
N LEU A 358 -11.22 -3.75 -22.25
CA LEU A 358 -10.64 -4.93 -22.87
C LEU A 358 -9.88 -4.53 -24.14
N LEU A 359 -8.62 -4.92 -24.25
CA LEU A 359 -7.81 -4.73 -25.44
C LEU A 359 -7.70 -6.06 -26.20
N THR A 360 -8.11 -6.03 -27.46
CA THR A 360 -8.19 -7.17 -28.37
C THR A 360 -7.10 -7.09 -29.42
N ILE A 361 -6.54 -8.23 -29.80
CA ILE A 361 -5.44 -8.32 -30.78
C ILE A 361 -5.89 -8.91 -32.12
N LEU A 362 -7.11 -9.47 -32.18
CA LEU A 362 -7.74 -9.89 -33.41
C LEU A 362 -8.99 -9.04 -33.71
N PRO A 363 -9.22 -8.64 -34.97
CA PRO A 363 -10.26 -7.67 -35.30
C PRO A 363 -11.68 -8.16 -34.99
N PHE A 364 -11.93 -9.48 -35.12
CA PHE A 364 -13.25 -10.05 -34.85
C PHE A 364 -13.59 -10.16 -33.35
N GLU A 365 -12.58 -10.17 -32.47
CA GLU A 365 -12.79 -10.32 -31.02
C GLU A 365 -13.65 -9.18 -30.46
N LYS A 366 -13.42 -7.96 -30.94
CA LYS A 366 -14.21 -6.78 -30.55
C LYS A 366 -15.70 -6.99 -30.83
N ASN A 367 -16.04 -7.58 -31.96
CA ASN A 367 -17.43 -7.82 -32.36
C ASN A 367 -18.13 -8.83 -31.45
N CYS A 368 -17.38 -9.75 -30.81
CA CYS A 368 -17.94 -10.66 -29.81
C CYS A 368 -18.52 -9.96 -28.58
N PHE A 369 -18.19 -8.68 -28.33
CA PHE A 369 -18.68 -7.89 -27.20
C PHE A 369 -19.64 -6.76 -27.60
N SER A 370 -20.03 -6.68 -28.88
CA SER A 370 -20.92 -5.63 -29.41
C SER A 370 -22.25 -5.48 -28.67
N HIS A 371 -22.72 -6.54 -28.02
CA HIS A 371 -23.96 -6.59 -27.24
C HIS A 371 -23.77 -6.25 -25.75
N THR A 372 -22.58 -5.80 -25.34
CA THR A 372 -22.26 -5.46 -23.95
C THR A 372 -21.86 -3.99 -23.81
N GLN A 373 -21.84 -3.48 -22.57
CA GLN A 373 -21.39 -2.12 -22.27
C GLN A 373 -19.88 -2.04 -22.01
N LEU A 374 -19.15 -3.16 -22.09
CA LEU A 374 -17.71 -3.18 -21.84
C LEU A 374 -17.00 -2.42 -22.96
N PRO A 375 -16.18 -1.40 -22.67
CA PRO A 375 -15.30 -0.80 -23.67
C PRO A 375 -14.31 -1.85 -24.20
N VAL A 376 -14.34 -2.09 -25.52
CA VAL A 376 -13.43 -3.01 -26.19
C VAL A 376 -12.73 -2.31 -27.36
N THR A 377 -11.40 -2.36 -27.35
CA THR A 377 -10.57 -1.72 -28.37
C THR A 377 -9.73 -2.77 -29.09
N TYR A 378 -9.76 -2.76 -30.42
CA TYR A 378 -8.83 -3.51 -31.25
C TYR A 378 -7.55 -2.69 -31.40
N ILE A 379 -6.41 -3.28 -31.03
CA ILE A 379 -5.13 -2.58 -30.95
C ILE A 379 -4.08 -3.15 -31.92
N GLY A 380 -4.49 -4.04 -32.83
CA GLY A 380 -3.59 -4.73 -33.73
C GLY A 380 -2.92 -5.95 -33.10
N HIS A 381 -2.40 -6.83 -33.95
CA HIS A 381 -1.69 -8.02 -33.50
C HIS A 381 -0.17 -7.74 -33.43
N PRO A 382 0.49 -7.93 -32.27
CA PRO A 382 1.92 -7.66 -32.10
C PRO A 382 2.84 -8.38 -33.11
N LEU A 383 2.40 -9.54 -33.60
CA LEU A 383 3.11 -10.33 -34.61
C LEU A 383 3.23 -9.61 -35.96
N VAL A 384 2.28 -8.74 -36.34
CA VAL A 384 2.32 -8.02 -37.62
C VAL A 384 3.58 -7.17 -37.70
N ALA A 385 3.78 -6.31 -36.70
CA ALA A 385 4.99 -5.51 -36.62
C ALA A 385 6.26 -6.37 -36.47
N ALA A 386 6.19 -7.52 -35.79
CA ALA A 386 7.34 -8.41 -35.67
C ALA A 386 7.76 -9.04 -37.00
N ILE A 387 6.80 -9.36 -37.88
CA ILE A 387 7.06 -9.87 -39.23
C ILE A 387 7.56 -8.74 -40.13
N ASP A 388 6.93 -7.56 -40.09
CA ASP A 388 7.31 -6.41 -40.92
C ASP A 388 8.77 -5.97 -40.70
N HIS A 389 9.27 -6.11 -39.47
CA HIS A 389 10.64 -5.75 -39.10
C HIS A 389 11.59 -6.95 -39.03
N HIS A 390 11.15 -8.15 -39.41
CA HIS A 390 12.00 -9.34 -39.40
C HIS A 390 13.06 -9.22 -40.50
N ALA A 391 14.33 -9.19 -40.10
CA ALA A 391 15.44 -9.24 -41.03
C ALA A 391 15.63 -10.69 -41.47
N TYR A 392 15.09 -11.01 -42.64
CA TYR A 392 15.25 -12.33 -43.23
C TYR A 392 16.73 -12.60 -43.55
N ASP A 393 17.19 -13.80 -43.19
CA ASP A 393 18.55 -14.23 -43.52
C ASP A 393 18.73 -14.33 -45.04
N PRO A 394 19.66 -13.56 -45.64
CA PRO A 394 19.93 -13.64 -47.08
C PRO A 394 20.55 -14.97 -47.51
N ASP A 395 21.21 -15.68 -46.59
CA ASP A 395 21.81 -17.00 -46.83
C ASP A 395 20.81 -18.14 -46.59
N TRP A 396 19.54 -17.80 -46.26
CA TRP A 396 18.47 -18.78 -46.14
C TRP A 396 18.24 -19.49 -47.47
N ASN A 397 18.66 -20.75 -47.51
CA ASN A 397 18.37 -21.63 -48.61
C ASN A 397 18.27 -23.07 -48.12
N PRO A 398 17.12 -23.48 -47.56
CA PRO A 398 16.99 -24.82 -47.02
C PRO A 398 17.20 -25.85 -48.13
N GLU A 399 16.65 -25.64 -49.34
CA GLU A 399 16.72 -26.60 -50.46
C GLU A 399 16.54 -26.02 -51.90
N GLY A 400 16.71 -24.73 -52.15
CA GLY A 400 16.85 -24.18 -53.51
C GLY A 400 15.59 -23.77 -54.27
N LYS A 401 14.38 -24.23 -53.89
CA LYS A 401 13.02 -23.62 -54.07
C LYS A 401 11.90 -24.68 -54.04
N LYS A 402 10.74 -24.29 -53.47
CA LYS A 402 9.47 -25.04 -53.27
C LYS A 402 9.59 -26.29 -52.40
N TYR A 403 9.35 -26.13 -51.11
CA TYR A 403 9.25 -27.24 -50.15
C TYR A 403 7.89 -27.24 -49.44
N LEU A 404 7.52 -28.40 -48.90
CA LEU A 404 6.38 -28.57 -48.00
C LEU A 404 6.90 -28.51 -46.56
N SER A 405 6.48 -27.48 -45.83
CA SER A 405 6.85 -27.32 -44.42
C SER A 405 5.86 -28.01 -43.49
N ILE A 406 6.36 -28.63 -42.43
CA ILE A 406 5.57 -29.27 -41.38
C ILE A 406 5.85 -28.55 -40.05
N PHE A 407 4.78 -28.14 -39.36
CA PHE A 407 4.82 -27.52 -38.04
C PHE A 407 4.14 -28.46 -37.05
N PRO A 408 4.88 -29.40 -36.44
CA PRO A 408 4.28 -30.46 -35.60
C PRO A 408 3.81 -29.98 -34.21
N GLY A 409 4.01 -28.69 -33.91
CA GLY A 409 3.65 -28.08 -32.65
C GLY A 409 4.86 -27.71 -31.80
N SER A 410 4.57 -27.11 -30.67
CA SER A 410 5.56 -26.56 -29.73
C SER A 410 5.76 -27.42 -28.49
N ARG A 411 4.95 -28.47 -28.34
CA ARG A 411 4.95 -29.36 -27.17
C ARG A 411 5.24 -30.80 -27.58
N PRO A 412 5.92 -31.60 -26.74
CA PRO A 412 6.15 -33.02 -27.02
C PRO A 412 4.87 -33.80 -27.33
N SER A 413 3.76 -33.49 -26.64
CA SER A 413 2.47 -34.12 -26.88
C SER A 413 1.83 -33.74 -28.22
N GLU A 414 2.01 -32.49 -28.66
CA GLU A 414 1.54 -32.04 -29.98
C GLU A 414 2.33 -32.77 -31.07
N ILE A 415 3.65 -32.85 -30.92
CA ILE A 415 4.53 -33.54 -31.87
C ILE A 415 4.18 -35.03 -31.96
N ALA A 416 4.01 -35.70 -30.82
CA ALA A 416 3.67 -37.12 -30.79
C ALA A 416 2.33 -37.44 -31.48
N LEU A 417 1.37 -36.52 -31.42
CA LEU A 417 0.04 -36.68 -32.01
C LEU A 417 -0.01 -36.25 -33.49
N ASN A 418 0.55 -35.08 -33.80
CA ASN A 418 0.40 -34.41 -35.08
C ASN A 418 1.41 -34.90 -36.12
N LEU A 419 2.68 -35.04 -35.74
CA LEU A 419 3.77 -35.32 -36.70
C LEU A 419 3.55 -36.62 -37.51
N PRO A 420 3.12 -37.75 -36.91
CA PRO A 420 2.85 -38.96 -37.68
C PRO A 420 1.78 -38.75 -38.77
N LEU A 421 0.71 -38.02 -38.46
CA LEU A 421 -0.38 -37.74 -39.38
C LEU A 421 0.04 -36.73 -40.46
N GLN A 422 0.80 -35.70 -40.08
CA GLN A 422 1.36 -34.73 -41.03
C GLN A 422 2.33 -35.40 -42.01
N LEU A 423 3.20 -36.32 -41.54
CA LEU A 423 4.08 -37.11 -42.41
C LEU A 423 3.29 -38.04 -43.34
N GLN A 424 2.21 -38.65 -42.85
CA GLN A 424 1.33 -39.45 -43.69
C GLN A 424 0.67 -38.60 -44.80
N ALA A 425 0.22 -37.40 -44.46
CA ALA A 425 -0.38 -36.46 -45.42
C ALA A 425 0.65 -35.88 -46.41
N ALA A 426 1.90 -35.71 -45.98
CA ALA A 426 3.00 -35.22 -46.82
C ALA A 426 3.57 -36.29 -47.76
N LYS A 427 3.43 -37.58 -47.41
CA LYS A 427 4.00 -38.71 -48.17
C LYS A 427 3.73 -38.67 -49.68
N PRO A 428 2.51 -38.38 -50.18
CA PRO A 428 2.25 -38.33 -51.63
C PRO A 428 3.01 -37.24 -52.37
N PHE A 429 3.46 -36.20 -51.67
CA PHE A 429 4.14 -35.04 -52.25
C PHE A 429 5.65 -35.08 -52.05
N ALA A 430 6.18 -36.06 -51.30
CA ALA A 430 7.57 -36.08 -50.86
C ALA A 430 8.60 -36.26 -52.00
N ASP A 431 8.17 -36.81 -53.14
CA ASP A 431 9.01 -36.95 -54.35
C ASP A 431 9.04 -35.66 -55.19
N GLU A 432 8.04 -34.78 -55.04
CA GLU A 432 7.90 -33.53 -55.81
C GLU A 432 8.35 -32.30 -55.02
N LEU A 433 8.11 -32.31 -53.70
CA LEU A 433 8.40 -31.22 -52.78
C LEU A 433 9.24 -31.77 -51.64
N PRO A 434 10.47 -31.26 -51.44
CA PRO A 434 11.21 -31.62 -50.26
C PRO A 434 10.50 -31.21 -48.98
N LEU A 435 10.73 -31.96 -47.91
CA LEU A 435 10.06 -31.75 -46.63
C LEU A 435 10.97 -30.97 -45.68
N ALA A 436 10.41 -29.95 -45.04
CA ALA A 436 11.11 -29.20 -43.99
C ALA A 436 10.27 -29.19 -42.71
N ILE A 437 10.83 -29.63 -41.58
CA ILE A 437 10.11 -29.71 -40.31
C ILE A 437 10.62 -28.61 -39.37
N SER A 438 9.71 -27.77 -38.88
CA SER A 438 10.04 -26.75 -37.89
C SER A 438 10.31 -27.37 -36.52
N VAL A 439 11.44 -27.00 -35.91
CA VAL A 439 11.82 -27.38 -34.54
C VAL A 439 11.66 -26.17 -33.63
N ALA A 440 10.57 -26.14 -32.85
CA ALA A 440 10.21 -24.99 -32.01
C ALA A 440 11.18 -24.75 -30.84
N HIS A 441 11.80 -25.82 -30.31
CA HIS A 441 12.82 -25.77 -29.25
C HIS A 441 13.87 -26.86 -29.49
N PRO A 442 15.16 -26.64 -29.19
CA PRO A 442 16.22 -27.64 -29.39
C PRO A 442 15.89 -29.01 -28.79
N ASP A 443 15.31 -29.05 -27.59
CA ASP A 443 14.92 -30.30 -26.91
C ASP A 443 13.85 -31.14 -27.66
N LEU A 444 13.17 -30.55 -28.64
CA LEU A 444 12.16 -31.24 -29.46
C LEU A 444 12.76 -31.89 -30.70
N GLU A 445 14.01 -31.58 -31.04
CA GLU A 445 14.66 -32.13 -32.23
C GLU A 445 14.76 -33.66 -32.17
N GLN A 446 15.20 -34.20 -31.03
CA GLN A 446 15.35 -35.64 -30.83
C GLN A 446 14.02 -36.41 -30.94
N PRO A 447 12.93 -36.00 -30.25
CA PRO A 447 11.60 -36.58 -30.47
C PRO A 447 11.13 -36.55 -31.93
N ILE A 448 11.39 -35.45 -32.66
CA ILE A 448 11.05 -35.33 -34.08
C ILE A 448 11.85 -36.33 -34.91
N ARG A 449 13.17 -36.46 -34.67
CA ARG A 449 14.04 -37.43 -35.35
C ARG A 449 13.59 -38.87 -35.13
N GLU A 450 13.19 -39.23 -33.91
CA GLU A 450 12.71 -40.56 -33.58
C GLU A 450 11.41 -40.94 -34.31
N ILE A 451 10.51 -39.97 -34.50
CA ILE A 451 9.29 -40.19 -35.29
C ILE A 451 9.62 -40.29 -36.78
N LEU A 452 10.49 -39.40 -37.28
CA LEU A 452 10.91 -39.39 -38.69
C LEU A 452 11.61 -40.69 -39.09
N ALA A 453 12.47 -41.25 -38.20
CA ALA A 453 13.19 -42.50 -38.42
C ALA A 453 12.28 -43.73 -38.58
N LYS A 454 11.01 -43.65 -38.17
CA LYS A 454 10.01 -44.71 -38.39
C LYS A 454 9.38 -44.64 -39.79
N THR A 455 9.77 -43.68 -40.59
CA THR A 455 9.28 -43.46 -41.95
C THR A 455 10.42 -43.53 -42.96
N VAL A 456 10.09 -43.74 -44.23
CA VAL A 456 11.06 -43.65 -45.33
C VAL A 456 11.30 -42.22 -45.81
N LEU A 457 10.56 -41.26 -45.25
CA LEU A 457 10.61 -39.86 -45.67
C LEU A 457 11.87 -39.18 -45.15
N LYS A 458 12.47 -38.34 -45.99
CA LYS A 458 13.56 -37.45 -45.60
C LYS A 458 13.02 -36.05 -45.41
N ALA A 459 13.42 -35.40 -44.33
CA ALA A 459 13.03 -34.03 -44.06
C ALA A 459 14.19 -33.26 -43.42
N THR A 460 14.36 -32.02 -43.86
CA THR A 460 15.31 -31.07 -43.29
C THR A 460 14.72 -30.50 -42.00
N LEU A 461 15.44 -30.61 -40.88
CA LEU A 461 15.01 -30.02 -39.62
C LEU A 461 15.45 -28.56 -39.56
N VAL A 462 14.47 -27.67 -39.38
CA VAL A 462 14.70 -26.23 -39.40
C VAL A 462 14.61 -25.67 -37.97
N PRO A 463 15.67 -25.04 -37.46
CA PRO A 463 15.67 -24.48 -36.12
C PRO A 463 14.73 -23.27 -36.02
N ASN A 464 14.22 -23.02 -34.82
CA ASN A 464 13.22 -21.97 -34.54
C ASN A 464 13.61 -20.55 -35.00
N HIS A 465 14.90 -20.21 -35.10
CA HIS A 465 15.33 -18.89 -35.55
C HIS A 465 15.07 -18.64 -37.04
N HIS A 466 14.94 -19.70 -37.84
CA HIS A 466 14.57 -19.64 -39.27
C HIS A 466 13.08 -19.90 -39.53
N ARG A 467 12.22 -19.84 -38.51
CA ARG A 467 10.80 -20.19 -38.66
C ARG A 467 10.05 -19.29 -39.65
N TYR A 468 10.44 -18.01 -39.74
CA TYR A 468 9.74 -17.05 -40.59
C TYR A 468 10.17 -17.18 -42.04
N GLU A 469 11.45 -17.44 -42.27
CA GLU A 469 12.02 -17.82 -43.55
C GLU A 469 11.35 -19.10 -44.06
N LEU A 470 11.23 -20.11 -43.19
CA LEU A 470 10.50 -21.33 -43.47
C LEU A 470 9.07 -21.03 -43.91
N MET A 471 8.29 -20.32 -43.09
CA MET A 471 6.89 -19.97 -43.39
C MET A 471 6.74 -19.14 -44.68
N ARG A 472 7.64 -18.17 -44.92
CA ARG A 472 7.57 -17.26 -46.08
C ARG A 472 7.79 -18.02 -47.39
N ASP A 473 8.80 -18.89 -47.42
CA ASP A 473 9.26 -19.54 -48.65
C ASP A 473 8.65 -20.94 -48.86
N SER A 474 7.85 -21.42 -47.89
CA SER A 474 7.04 -22.64 -48.02
C SER A 474 6.08 -22.55 -49.19
N HIS A 475 6.08 -23.60 -50.03
CA HIS A 475 5.05 -23.73 -51.06
C HIS A 475 3.71 -24.16 -50.47
N VAL A 476 3.76 -25.07 -49.50
CA VAL A 476 2.62 -25.56 -48.71
C VAL A 476 3.08 -25.74 -47.27
N ALA A 477 2.20 -25.44 -46.31
CA ALA A 477 2.44 -25.66 -44.89
C ALA A 477 1.38 -26.59 -44.29
N LEU A 478 1.82 -27.61 -43.56
CA LEU A 478 0.98 -28.44 -42.70
C LEU A 478 1.25 -28.04 -41.24
N ALA A 479 0.26 -27.47 -40.57
CA ALA A 479 0.36 -27.00 -39.19
C ALA A 479 -0.72 -27.62 -38.29
#